data_AF-A0A022RGI6-F1
#
_entry.id   AF-A0A022RGI6-F1
#
_cell.length_a   1.000
_cell.length_b   1.000
_cell.length_c   1.000
_cell.angle_alpha   90.00
_cell.angle_beta   90.00
_cell.angle_gamma   90.00
#
_symmetry.space_group_name_H-M   'P 1'
#
loop_
_entity.id
_entity.type
_entity.pdbx_description
1 polymer ?
#
loop_
_entity_poly.entity_id
_entity_poly.type
_entity_poly.pdbx_seq_one_letter_code
_entity_poly.pdbx_strand_id
1 'polypeptide(L)'
;VITQVSHEESDIDQWGCMFSFNNAVRDYISALKDSLQQARQEDLRGANVFYVDNHAIQLELYQNPTSHGLEHGITACCGYGGGSYNFDPQVFCGNTKEMNGQKVSASACGDPEKYVSWEGIHLTENANKIKASAILSGSYFDPQFSLNQLCDIQPIG
;
A
#
# COMPACT_ATOMS: atom_id res chain seq x y z
N VAL A 1 2.16 9.62 -7.13
CA VAL A 1 1.82 9.48 -8.57
C VAL A 1 0.76 10.48 -8.98
N ILE A 2 -0.41 10.49 -8.34
CA ILE A 2 -1.48 11.49 -8.61
C ILE A 2 -1.00 12.94 -8.43
N THR A 3 -0.10 13.18 -7.47
CA THR A 3 0.53 14.48 -7.22
C THR A 3 1.65 14.85 -8.19
N GLN A 4 1.97 13.98 -9.16
CA GLN A 4 3.06 14.17 -10.15
C GLN A 4 2.55 14.26 -11.59
N VAL A 5 1.30 13.89 -11.85
CA VAL A 5 0.73 13.80 -13.20
C VAL A 5 -0.48 14.70 -13.30
N SER A 6 -0.63 15.39 -14.42
CA SER A 6 -1.86 16.13 -14.73
C SER A 6 -3.01 15.15 -14.88
N HIS A 7 -4.15 15.46 -14.25
CA HIS A 7 -5.35 14.63 -14.27
C HIS A 7 -6.58 15.51 -14.00
N GLU A 8 -7.74 15.03 -14.43
CA GLU A 8 -9.04 15.63 -14.13
C GLU A 8 -9.73 14.84 -13.01
N GLU A 9 -10.76 15.41 -12.39
CA GLU A 9 -11.55 14.70 -11.37
C GLU A 9 -12.17 13.40 -11.92
N SER A 10 -12.50 13.35 -13.22
CA SER A 10 -13.03 12.16 -13.88
C SER A 10 -12.03 11.00 -14.00
N ASP A 11 -10.74 11.25 -13.82
CA ASP A 11 -9.70 10.22 -13.88
C ASP A 11 -9.55 9.49 -12.54
N ILE A 12 -10.16 10.01 -11.47
CA ILE A 12 -10.00 9.57 -10.10
C ILE A 12 -11.27 8.86 -9.65
N ASP A 13 -11.11 7.68 -9.04
CA ASP A 13 -12.22 6.95 -8.46
C ASP A 13 -12.69 7.58 -7.14
N GLN A 14 -13.81 7.11 -6.60
CA GLN A 14 -14.40 7.61 -5.36
C GLN A 14 -13.48 7.48 -4.13
N TRP A 15 -12.37 6.73 -4.23
CA TRP A 15 -11.42 6.48 -3.16
C TRP A 15 -10.15 7.33 -3.29
N GLY A 16 -10.05 8.20 -4.29
CA GLY A 16 -8.86 9.02 -4.54
C GLY A 16 -7.75 8.29 -5.28
N CYS A 17 -8.07 7.20 -6.00
CA CYS A 17 -7.10 6.45 -6.80
C CYS A 17 -7.36 6.68 -8.30
N MET A 18 -6.29 6.80 -9.10
CA MET A 18 -6.45 7.01 -10.54
C MET A 18 -6.76 5.70 -11.28
N PHE A 19 -7.79 5.72 -12.13
CA PHE A 19 -8.26 4.55 -12.87
C PHE A 19 -7.17 3.89 -13.72
N SER A 20 -6.36 4.69 -14.44
CA SER A 20 -5.32 4.17 -15.33
C SER A 20 -4.24 3.38 -14.58
N PHE A 21 -3.82 3.85 -13.40
CA PHE A 21 -2.86 3.13 -12.57
C PHE A 21 -3.47 1.89 -11.91
N ASN A 22 -4.71 1.98 -11.44
CA ASN A 22 -5.43 0.82 -10.92
C ASN A 22 -5.54 -0.29 -11.99
N ASN A 23 -5.81 0.07 -13.24
CA ASN A 23 -5.85 -0.89 -14.36
C ASN A 23 -4.48 -1.49 -14.66
N ALA A 24 -3.43 -0.67 -14.73
CA ALA A 24 -2.07 -1.15 -14.97
C ALA A 24 -1.60 -2.15 -13.90
N VAL A 25 -1.94 -1.92 -12.63
CA VAL A 25 -1.64 -2.85 -11.54
C VAL A 25 -2.42 -4.16 -11.69
N ARG A 26 -3.70 -4.11 -12.07
CA ARG A 26 -4.51 -5.33 -12.34
C ARG A 26 -3.94 -6.15 -13.49
N ASP A 27 -3.54 -5.50 -14.58
CA ASP A 27 -2.93 -6.15 -15.73
C ASP A 27 -1.60 -6.84 -15.35
N TYR A 28 -0.76 -6.14 -14.57
CA TYR A 28 0.48 -6.71 -14.05
C TYR A 28 0.23 -7.94 -13.17
N ILE A 29 -0.73 -7.87 -12.24
CA ILE A 29 -1.07 -9.01 -11.36
C ILE A 29 -1.60 -10.18 -12.17
N SER A 30 -2.40 -9.94 -13.22
CA SER A 30 -2.88 -11.00 -14.12
C SER A 30 -1.72 -11.71 -14.81
N ALA A 31 -0.82 -10.96 -15.45
CA ALA A 31 0.34 -11.53 -16.13
C ALA A 31 1.30 -12.26 -15.16
N LEU A 32 1.43 -11.75 -13.94
CA LEU A 32 2.20 -12.41 -12.87
C LEU A 32 1.57 -13.75 -12.50
N LYS A 33 0.24 -13.82 -12.32
CA LYS A 33 -0.47 -15.07 -11.99
C LYS A 33 -0.32 -16.12 -13.09
N ASP A 34 -0.39 -15.72 -14.36
CA ASP A 34 -0.15 -16.62 -15.49
C ASP A 34 1.28 -17.19 -15.46
N SER A 35 2.27 -16.32 -15.21
CA SER A 35 3.68 -16.73 -15.09
C SER A 35 3.91 -17.68 -13.91
N LEU A 36 3.23 -17.43 -12.78
CA LEU A 36 3.30 -18.30 -11.61
C LEU A 36 2.65 -19.66 -11.86
N GLN A 37 1.58 -19.72 -12.66
CA GLN A 37 0.99 -20.98 -13.08
C GLN A 37 2.00 -21.82 -13.87
N GLN A 38 2.70 -21.22 -14.84
CA GLN A 38 3.76 -21.90 -15.58
C GLN A 38 4.88 -22.38 -14.64
N ALA A 39 5.38 -21.50 -13.77
CA ALA A 39 6.45 -21.85 -12.84
C ALA A 39 6.07 -23.04 -11.93
N ARG A 40 4.83 -23.10 -11.45
CA ARG A 40 4.31 -24.21 -10.63
C ARG A 40 4.23 -25.53 -11.39
N GLN A 41 3.89 -25.50 -12.67
CA GLN A 41 3.61 -26.70 -13.47
C GLN A 41 4.87 -27.26 -14.16
N GLU A 42 5.78 -26.38 -14.57
CA GLU A 42 6.88 -26.70 -15.47
C GLU A 42 8.24 -26.52 -14.79
N ASP A 43 8.53 -25.31 -14.32
CA ASP A 43 9.90 -24.92 -13.96
C ASP A 43 10.32 -25.34 -12.54
N LEU A 44 9.40 -25.25 -11.58
CA LEU A 44 9.67 -25.42 -10.15
C LEU A 44 8.93 -26.63 -9.57
N ARG A 45 8.97 -27.75 -10.30
CA ARG A 45 8.36 -29.01 -9.85
C ARG A 45 8.94 -29.44 -8.50
N GLY A 46 8.06 -29.59 -7.51
CA GLY A 46 8.42 -29.97 -6.14
C GLY A 46 8.62 -28.81 -5.17
N ALA A 47 8.58 -27.55 -5.64
CA ALA A 47 8.54 -26.38 -4.77
C ALA A 47 7.11 -25.92 -4.50
N ASN A 48 6.86 -25.39 -3.29
CA ASN A 48 5.62 -24.71 -2.97
C ASN A 48 5.76 -23.22 -3.31
N VAL A 49 5.09 -22.77 -4.37
CA VAL A 49 5.16 -21.38 -4.86
C VAL A 49 3.83 -20.69 -4.62
N PHE A 50 3.81 -19.69 -3.74
CA PHE A 50 2.61 -18.93 -3.40
C PHE A 50 2.72 -17.48 -3.86
N TYR A 51 1.61 -16.93 -4.33
CA TYR A 51 1.42 -15.50 -4.49
C TYR A 51 0.70 -14.97 -3.25
N VAL A 52 1.13 -13.83 -2.74
CA VAL A 52 0.42 -13.09 -1.68
C VAL A 52 -0.20 -11.87 -2.33
N ASP A 53 -1.52 -11.76 -2.28
CA ASP A 53 -2.26 -10.63 -2.86
C ASP A 53 -2.13 -9.37 -1.99
N ASN A 54 -0.90 -8.85 -1.97
CA ASN A 54 -0.57 -7.63 -1.25
C ASN A 54 -1.39 -6.43 -1.74
N HIS A 55 -1.73 -6.40 -3.02
CA HIS A 55 -2.52 -5.33 -3.62
C HIS A 55 -3.92 -5.29 -2.99
N ALA A 56 -4.60 -6.43 -2.87
CA ALA A 56 -5.91 -6.49 -2.24
C ALA A 56 -5.88 -6.02 -0.77
N ILE A 57 -4.86 -6.40 0.00
CA ILE A 57 -4.71 -5.96 1.41
C ILE A 57 -4.54 -4.44 1.49
N GLN A 58 -3.65 -3.87 0.67
CA GLN A 58 -3.40 -2.43 0.69
C GLN A 58 -4.63 -1.64 0.23
N LEU A 59 -5.32 -2.12 -0.81
CA LEU A 59 -6.52 -1.47 -1.30
C LEU A 59 -7.62 -1.43 -0.23
N GLU A 60 -7.82 -2.53 0.50
CA GLU A 60 -8.77 -2.58 1.61
C GLU A 60 -8.43 -1.56 2.71
N LEU A 61 -7.16 -1.41 3.08
CA LEU A 61 -6.75 -0.42 4.07
C LEU A 61 -7.00 1.02 3.60
N TYR A 62 -6.76 1.31 2.33
CA TYR A 62 -6.99 2.65 1.77
C TYR A 62 -8.48 2.98 1.66
N GLN A 63 -9.32 2.01 1.27
CA GLN A 63 -10.76 2.21 1.06
C GLN A 63 -11.55 2.17 2.36
N ASN A 64 -11.17 1.30 3.30
CA ASN A 64 -11.92 1.02 4.53
C ASN A 64 -11.05 1.18 5.80
N PRO A 65 -10.30 2.28 6.00
CA PRO A 65 -9.36 2.41 7.11
C PRO A 65 -10.03 2.26 8.49
N THR A 66 -11.26 2.75 8.63
CA THR A 66 -12.03 2.73 9.89
C THR A 66 -12.40 1.32 10.34
N SER A 67 -12.60 0.38 9.41
CA SER A 67 -12.80 -1.04 9.71
C SER A 67 -11.59 -1.69 10.39
N HIS A 68 -10.42 -1.04 10.28
CA HIS A 68 -9.15 -1.51 10.85
C HIS A 68 -8.63 -0.60 11.99
N GLY A 69 -9.47 0.29 12.52
CA GLY A 69 -9.09 1.21 13.60
C GLY A 69 -8.21 2.39 13.16
N LEU A 70 -8.02 2.55 11.84
CA LEU A 70 -7.36 3.69 11.21
C LEU A 70 -8.40 4.76 10.85
N GLU A 71 -7.97 5.98 10.57
CA GLU A 71 -8.85 7.12 10.24
C GLU A 71 -8.55 7.68 8.84
N HIS A 72 -7.28 7.65 8.44
CA HIS A 72 -6.81 8.28 7.20
C HIS A 72 -6.24 7.25 6.24
N GLY A 73 -6.94 7.01 5.12
CA GLY A 73 -6.48 6.13 4.05
C GLY A 73 -5.41 6.81 3.18
N ILE A 74 -5.86 7.65 2.24
CA ILE A 74 -5.02 8.25 1.20
C ILE A 74 -4.18 9.46 1.64
N THR A 75 -4.50 10.04 2.79
CA THR A 75 -3.73 11.18 3.34
C THR A 75 -2.45 10.68 3.98
N ALA A 76 -1.31 11.25 3.62
CA ALA A 76 -0.03 10.93 4.23
C ALA A 76 0.11 11.57 5.63
N CYS A 77 0.61 10.79 6.60
CA CYS A 77 0.92 11.30 7.93
C CYS A 77 2.10 12.29 7.90
N CYS A 78 3.20 11.92 7.24
CA CYS A 78 4.35 12.78 7.04
C CYS A 78 4.34 13.38 5.64
N GLY A 79 4.21 14.69 5.58
CA GLY A 79 4.00 15.34 4.30
C GLY A 79 4.05 16.85 4.31
N TYR A 80 3.87 17.41 3.12
CA TYR A 80 3.88 18.84 2.84
C TYR A 80 2.81 19.16 1.78
N GLY A 81 2.33 20.40 1.78
CA GLY A 81 1.35 20.90 0.82
C GLY A 81 -0.12 20.74 1.23
N GLY A 82 -0.44 19.87 2.20
CA GLY A 82 -1.82 19.68 2.68
C GLY A 82 -2.75 19.05 1.62
N GLY A 83 -4.04 19.38 1.68
CA GLY A 83 -5.06 18.80 0.81
C GLY A 83 -5.33 17.31 1.10
N SER A 84 -6.02 16.64 0.18
CA SER A 84 -6.51 15.26 0.39
C SER A 84 -5.38 14.23 0.58
N TYR A 85 -4.23 14.44 -0.07
CA TYR A 85 -3.10 13.51 -0.03
C TYR A 85 -2.01 13.92 0.97
N ASN A 86 -1.90 15.20 1.32
CA ASN A 86 -0.81 15.75 2.13
C ASN A 86 0.58 15.28 1.66
N PHE A 87 0.82 15.24 0.35
CA PHE A 87 2.07 14.70 -0.20
C PHE A 87 2.58 15.58 -1.34
N ASP A 88 3.82 16.03 -1.21
CA ASP A 88 4.55 16.74 -2.26
C ASP A 88 5.82 15.93 -2.61
N PRO A 89 5.94 15.45 -3.86
CA PRO A 89 7.11 14.69 -4.30
C PRO A 89 8.42 15.49 -4.31
N GLN A 90 8.37 16.81 -4.14
CA GLN A 90 9.55 17.65 -4.00
C GLN A 90 10.07 17.70 -2.57
N VAL A 91 9.21 17.39 -1.57
CA VAL A 91 9.49 17.53 -0.14
C VAL A 91 9.12 16.23 0.59
N PHE A 92 9.92 15.18 0.40
CA PHE A 92 9.73 13.91 1.11
C PHE A 92 9.93 14.03 2.62
N CYS A 93 9.42 13.04 3.36
CA CYS A 93 9.57 13.01 4.81
C CYS A 93 11.06 13.02 5.22
N GLY A 94 11.40 13.83 6.23
CA GLY A 94 12.79 13.98 6.70
C GLY A 94 13.68 14.85 5.81
N ASN A 95 13.16 15.40 4.70
CA ASN A 95 13.90 16.31 3.83
C ASN A 95 13.44 17.77 4.00
N THR A 96 14.41 18.68 3.93
CA THR A 96 14.18 20.13 3.83
C THR A 96 14.58 20.61 2.44
N LYS A 97 13.73 21.40 1.80
CA LYS A 97 14.00 22.01 0.48
C LYS A 97 13.79 23.51 0.51
N GLU A 98 14.44 24.21 -0.41
CA GLU A 98 14.14 25.61 -0.68
C GLU A 98 13.13 25.71 -1.81
N MET A 99 11.98 26.32 -1.53
CA MET A 99 10.91 26.58 -2.50
C MET A 99 10.48 28.04 -2.37
N ASN A 100 10.48 28.77 -3.48
CA ASN A 100 10.15 30.21 -3.52
C ASN A 100 10.94 31.06 -2.50
N GLY A 101 12.23 30.73 -2.29
CA GLY A 101 13.10 31.43 -1.35
C GLY A 101 12.85 31.13 0.13
N GLN A 102 12.01 30.14 0.45
CA GLN A 102 11.74 29.68 1.81
C GLN A 102 12.16 28.22 2.00
N LYS A 103 12.71 27.89 3.17
CA LYS A 103 12.97 26.50 3.56
C LYS A 103 11.68 25.86 4.04
N VAL A 104 11.29 24.77 3.37
CA VAL A 104 10.11 23.98 3.67
C VAL A 104 10.52 22.55 3.99
N SER A 105 9.82 21.92 4.92
CA SER A 105 10.05 20.52 5.30
C SER A 105 8.72 19.81 5.45
N ALA A 106 8.69 18.53 5.08
CA ALA A 106 7.55 17.68 5.43
C ALA A 106 7.52 17.48 6.94
N SER A 107 6.31 17.47 7.50
CA SER A 107 6.08 17.31 8.93
C SER A 107 5.23 16.07 9.18
N ALA A 108 5.59 15.30 10.20
CA ALA A 108 4.80 14.16 10.66
C ALA A 108 3.51 14.63 11.35
N CYS A 109 2.46 13.84 11.20
CA CYS A 109 1.20 14.00 11.91
C CYS A 109 1.35 13.72 13.41
N GLY A 110 0.36 14.12 14.21
CA GLY A 110 0.40 13.94 15.67
C GLY A 110 0.21 12.50 16.13
N ASP A 111 -0.53 11.68 15.38
CA ASP A 111 -0.81 10.28 15.70
C ASP A 111 -0.67 9.39 14.45
N PRO A 112 0.53 8.85 14.17
CA PRO A 112 0.78 7.97 13.02
C PRO A 112 -0.01 6.66 13.06
N GLU A 113 -0.49 6.23 14.24
CA GLU A 113 -1.27 4.99 14.38
C GLU A 113 -2.63 5.08 13.70
N LYS A 114 -3.09 6.28 13.34
CA LYS A 114 -4.37 6.54 12.66
C LYS A 114 -4.28 6.59 11.15
N TYR A 115 -3.09 6.47 10.57
CA TYR A 115 -2.86 6.66 9.14
C TYR A 115 -2.47 5.35 8.46
N VAL A 116 -2.95 5.13 7.25
CA VAL A 116 -2.46 4.05 6.38
C VAL A 116 -1.11 4.45 5.79
N SER A 117 -1.01 5.66 5.25
CA SER A 117 0.18 6.14 4.53
C SER A 117 1.12 6.96 5.43
N TRP A 118 2.40 6.60 5.42
CA TRP A 118 3.45 7.40 6.06
C TRP A 118 3.82 8.62 5.20
N GLU A 119 4.14 8.44 3.92
CA GLU A 119 4.62 9.54 3.05
C GLU A 119 4.11 9.41 1.60
N GLY A 120 2.86 8.97 1.41
CA GLY A 120 2.23 8.83 0.10
C GLY A 120 2.71 7.63 -0.74
N ILE A 121 3.70 6.88 -0.25
CA ILE A 121 4.25 5.68 -0.91
C ILE A 121 4.32 4.51 0.07
N HIS A 122 4.91 4.75 1.25
CA HIS A 122 5.09 3.74 2.28
C HIS A 122 3.92 3.72 3.27
N LEU A 123 3.65 2.55 3.86
CA LEU A 123 2.67 2.40 4.94
C LEU A 123 3.27 2.88 6.27
N THR A 124 2.41 3.28 7.20
CA THR A 124 2.80 3.47 8.62
C THR A 124 3.15 2.14 9.28
N GLU A 125 3.79 2.21 10.45
CA GLU A 125 4.07 1.02 11.27
C GLU A 125 2.79 0.24 11.58
N ASN A 126 1.74 0.90 12.07
CA ASN A 126 0.46 0.25 12.39
C ASN A 126 -0.17 -0.43 11.17
N ALA A 127 -0.21 0.26 10.02
CA ALA A 127 -0.73 -0.32 8.78
C ALA A 127 0.10 -1.52 8.31
N ASN A 128 1.43 -1.51 8.51
CA ASN A 128 2.27 -2.67 8.25
C ASN A 128 1.97 -3.84 9.19
N LYS A 129 1.68 -3.58 10.48
CA LYS A 129 1.28 -4.63 11.43
C LYS A 129 -0.04 -5.29 11.04
N ILE A 130 -1.03 -4.48 10.63
CA ILE A 130 -2.33 -4.99 10.14
C ILE A 130 -2.13 -5.80 8.87
N LYS A 131 -1.36 -5.28 7.90
CA LYS A 131 -1.03 -6.01 6.67
C LYS A 131 -0.31 -7.32 6.96
N ALA A 132 0.69 -7.32 7.84
CA ALA A 132 1.41 -8.52 8.22
C ALA A 132 0.46 -9.55 8.85
N SER A 133 -0.45 -9.12 9.73
CA SER A 133 -1.46 -9.98 10.33
C SER A 133 -2.39 -10.60 9.29
N ALA A 134 -2.83 -9.81 8.31
CA ALA A 134 -3.64 -10.28 7.18
C ALA A 134 -2.90 -11.34 6.34
N ILE A 135 -1.61 -11.12 6.04
CA ILE A 135 -0.77 -12.10 5.35
C ILE A 135 -0.67 -13.38 6.19
N LEU A 136 -0.32 -13.28 7.47
CA LEU A 136 -0.12 -14.44 8.35
C LEU A 136 -1.39 -15.26 8.56
N SER A 137 -2.58 -14.67 8.37
CA SER A 137 -3.85 -15.41 8.38
C SER A 137 -3.97 -16.43 7.24
N GLY A 138 -3.22 -16.26 6.16
CA GLY A 138 -3.23 -17.14 4.98
C GLY A 138 -4.36 -16.88 3.97
N SER A 139 -5.30 -15.97 4.26
CA SER A 139 -6.47 -15.71 3.41
C SER A 139 -6.14 -15.04 2.07
N TYR A 140 -4.99 -14.37 1.98
CA TYR A 140 -4.52 -13.67 0.77
C TYR A 140 -3.52 -14.48 -0.05
N PHE A 141 -3.31 -15.76 0.29
CA PHE A 141 -2.43 -16.64 -0.47
C PHE A 141 -3.18 -17.23 -1.68
N ASP A 142 -2.47 -17.34 -2.80
CA ASP A 142 -2.92 -18.02 -4.01
C ASP A 142 -1.84 -19.03 -4.44
N PRO A 143 -2.10 -20.35 -4.39
CA PRO A 143 -3.32 -20.97 -3.85
C PRO A 143 -3.46 -20.74 -2.34
N GLN A 144 -4.70 -20.80 -1.84
CA GLN A 144 -4.97 -20.55 -0.42
C GLN A 144 -4.20 -21.52 0.47
N PHE A 145 -3.49 -20.98 1.44
CA PHE A 145 -2.59 -21.73 2.31
C PHE A 145 -2.54 -21.11 3.70
N SER A 146 -2.65 -21.93 4.74
CA SER A 146 -2.59 -21.44 6.11
C SER A 146 -1.18 -21.63 6.67
N LEU A 147 -0.49 -20.52 6.92
CA LEU A 147 0.91 -20.53 7.40
C LEU A 147 1.09 -21.24 8.75
N ASN A 148 0.04 -21.28 9.57
CA ASN A 148 0.01 -22.01 10.84
C ASN A 148 0.22 -23.53 10.69
N GLN A 149 0.11 -24.09 9.47
CA GLN A 149 0.40 -25.49 9.19
C GLN A 149 1.91 -25.78 9.14
N LEU A 150 2.74 -24.76 8.90
CA LEU A 150 4.21 -24.91 8.77
C LEU A 150 4.98 -24.17 9.84
N CYS A 151 4.39 -23.12 10.42
CA CYS A 151 5.08 -22.22 11.33
C CYS A 151 4.26 -22.02 12.61
N ASP A 152 4.95 -21.91 13.75
CA ASP A 152 4.37 -21.39 14.99
C ASP A 152 4.32 -19.85 14.94
N ILE A 153 3.17 -19.32 14.53
CA ILE A 153 2.99 -17.89 14.28
C ILE A 153 2.95 -17.13 15.61
N GLN A 154 3.95 -16.28 15.82
CA GLN A 154 4.01 -15.41 17.00
C GLN A 154 3.20 -14.12 16.79
N PRO A 155 2.70 -13.49 17.86
CA PRO A 155 2.05 -12.19 17.78
C PRO A 155 2.95 -11.13 17.14
N ILE A 156 2.35 -10.27 16.33
CA ILE A 156 3.00 -9.06 15.82
C ILE A 156 2.92 -8.02 16.95
N GLY A 157 4.08 -7.55 17.42
CA GLY A 157 4.19 -6.56 18.51
C GLY A 157 3.74 -5.17 18.11
#